data_AF-A0A3D1PJA9-F1
#
_entry.id   AF-A0A3D1PJA9-F1
#
_cell.length_a   1.000
_cell.length_b   1.000
_cell.length_c   1.000
_cell.angle_alpha   90.00
_cell.angle_beta   90.00
_cell.angle_gamma   90.00
#
_symmetry.space_group_name_H-M   'P 1'
#
loop_
_entity.id
_entity.type
_entity.pdbx_description
1 polymer ?
#
loop_
_entity_poly.entity_id
_entity_poly.type
_entity_poly.pdbx_seq_one_letter_code
_entity_poly.pdbx_strand_id
1 'polypeptide(L)'
;MNMSRLTNFNNKEGNKMPEIIQITKLAIRLDETGELKELPYEYVYEFHGNFTIVGKNECEGIINSKGIEIAPVKYPKGLWDFLSRYDNIIEVDGNIAIVEKNERYGLINIEKREEIIPLGIKGKEFLEKLREFPN
;
A
#
# COMPACT_ATOMS: atom_id res chain seq x y z
N MET A 1 -17.49 -9.60 -2.50
CA MET A 1 -16.10 -9.15 -2.41
C MET A 1 -15.23 -10.40 -2.29
N ASN A 2 -14.38 -10.70 -3.28
CA ASN A 2 -13.79 -12.04 -3.36
C ASN A 2 -12.51 -12.13 -2.50
N MET A 3 -12.66 -12.40 -1.20
CA MET A 3 -11.57 -12.47 -0.20
C MET A 3 -10.52 -13.55 -0.50
N SER A 4 -10.80 -14.42 -1.48
CA SER A 4 -9.88 -15.47 -1.95
C SER A 4 -8.57 -14.94 -2.55
N ARG A 5 -8.52 -13.67 -2.99
CA ARG A 5 -7.26 -13.03 -3.44
C ARG A 5 -6.31 -12.72 -2.28
N LEU A 6 -6.84 -12.25 -1.14
CA LEU A 6 -6.07 -11.94 0.08
C LEU A 6 -5.42 -13.18 0.73
N THR A 7 -5.88 -14.39 0.38
CA THR A 7 -5.35 -15.63 0.95
C THR A 7 -4.24 -16.30 0.14
N ASN A 8 -3.94 -15.82 -1.07
CA ASN A 8 -3.00 -16.46 -2.00
C ASN A 8 -1.65 -15.73 -2.07
N PHE A 9 -0.87 -15.80 -0.98
CA PHE A 9 0.49 -15.23 -0.80
C PHE A 9 1.60 -15.85 -1.67
N ASN A 10 1.30 -16.63 -2.71
CA ASN A 10 2.33 -17.32 -3.50
C ASN A 10 2.48 -16.72 -4.91
N ASN A 11 3.50 -15.88 -5.05
CA ASN A 11 4.02 -15.35 -6.31
C ASN A 11 4.20 -16.44 -7.36
N LYS A 12 3.42 -16.37 -8.45
CA LYS A 12 3.80 -16.91 -9.75
C LYS A 12 4.26 -15.76 -10.61
N GLU A 13 5.56 -15.71 -10.88
CA GLU A 13 6.18 -15.57 -12.22
C GLU A 13 7.64 -15.12 -12.08
N GLY A 14 8.55 -15.92 -12.65
CA GLY A 14 10.00 -15.85 -12.49
C GLY A 14 10.70 -14.74 -13.29
N ASN A 15 10.09 -13.55 -13.41
CA ASN A 15 10.82 -12.37 -13.86
C ASN A 15 11.41 -11.69 -12.62
N LYS A 16 12.74 -11.75 -12.45
CA LYS A 16 13.42 -10.92 -11.46
C LYS A 16 13.10 -9.46 -11.80
N MET A 17 12.26 -8.84 -10.97
CA MET A 17 11.96 -7.42 -11.08
C MET A 17 13.26 -6.62 -10.92
N PRO A 18 13.49 -5.57 -11.71
CA PRO A 18 14.68 -4.73 -11.56
C PRO A 18 14.77 -4.14 -10.14
N GLU A 19 15.98 -4.07 -9.60
CA GLU A 19 16.25 -3.59 -8.24
C GLU A 19 16.36 -2.06 -8.22
N ILE A 20 15.35 -1.39 -7.66
CA ILE A 20 15.39 0.08 -7.56
C ILE A 20 16.50 0.54 -6.64
N ILE A 21 17.40 1.36 -7.18
CA ILE A 21 18.58 1.85 -6.46
C ILE A 21 18.35 3.25 -5.90
N GLN A 22 17.48 4.04 -6.53
CA GLN A 22 17.23 5.42 -6.09
C GLN A 22 15.79 5.83 -6.37
N ILE A 23 15.18 6.51 -5.40
CA ILE A 23 13.89 7.16 -5.53
C ILE A 23 14.12 8.65 -5.35
N THR A 24 13.61 9.44 -6.29
CA THR A 24 13.50 10.89 -6.17
C THR A 24 12.03 11.26 -6.05
N LYS A 25 11.74 12.54 -5.79
CA LYS A 25 10.37 13.04 -5.66
C LYS A 25 9.47 12.68 -6.85
N LEU A 26 10.02 12.46 -8.06
CA LEU A 26 9.23 12.21 -9.27
C LEU A 26 9.80 11.13 -10.20
N ALA A 27 10.85 10.39 -9.81
CA ALA A 27 11.44 9.36 -10.65
C ALA A 27 12.06 8.24 -9.83
N ILE A 28 12.03 7.02 -10.39
CA ILE A 28 12.71 5.85 -9.84
C ILE A 28 13.84 5.41 -10.77
N ARG A 29 14.98 5.02 -10.20
CA ARG A 29 16.11 4.43 -10.92
C ARG A 29 16.12 2.92 -10.73
N LEU A 30 16.09 2.17 -11.82
CA LEU A 30 15.85 0.72 -11.83
C LEU A 30 17.09 -0.16 -11.65
N ASP A 31 18.32 0.34 -11.86
CA ASP A 31 19.60 -0.33 -11.58
C ASP A 31 20.78 0.69 -11.60
N GLU A 32 22.04 0.23 -11.49
CA GLU A 32 23.24 1.09 -11.43
C GLU A 32 23.55 1.76 -12.77
N THR A 33 23.08 1.16 -13.86
CA THR A 33 23.15 1.66 -15.24
C THR A 33 21.84 2.31 -15.70
N GLY A 34 20.79 2.18 -14.90
CA GLY A 34 19.40 2.22 -15.36
C GLY A 34 18.89 3.61 -15.61
N GLU A 35 18.02 3.72 -16.62
CA GLU A 35 17.31 4.96 -16.96
C GLU A 35 16.43 5.42 -15.80
N LEU A 36 16.41 6.73 -15.58
CA LEU A 36 15.45 7.38 -14.71
C LEU A 36 14.07 7.27 -15.36
N LYS A 37 13.16 6.55 -14.71
CA LYS A 37 11.76 6.50 -15.15
C LYS A 37 10.97 7.57 -14.40
N GLU A 38 10.47 8.55 -15.14
CA GLU A 38 9.52 9.53 -14.60
C GLU A 38 8.26 8.83 -14.12
N LEU A 39 7.84 9.21 -12.91
CA LEU A 39 6.59 8.77 -12.35
C LEU A 39 5.46 9.66 -12.89
N PRO A 40 4.28 9.10 -13.19
CA PRO A 40 3.17 9.84 -13.79
C PRO A 40 2.45 10.78 -12.79
N TYR A 41 3.09 11.14 -11.68
CA TYR A 41 2.53 11.89 -10.54
C TYR A 41 3.06 13.33 -10.52
N GLU A 42 2.30 14.24 -9.94
CA GLU A 42 2.70 15.65 -9.76
C GLU A 42 3.48 15.85 -8.45
N TYR A 43 3.20 15.02 -7.45
CA TYR A 43 3.91 15.03 -6.18
C TYR A 43 3.93 13.64 -5.54
N VAL A 44 4.92 13.45 -4.69
CA VAL A 44 5.12 12.27 -3.85
C VAL A 44 5.46 12.77 -2.44
N TYR A 45 4.79 12.21 -1.44
CA TYR A 45 5.08 12.46 -0.03
C TYR A 45 6.32 11.67 0.43
N GLU A 46 6.79 11.95 1.64
CA GLU A 46 7.84 11.15 2.26
C GLU A 46 7.34 9.72 2.53
N PHE A 47 8.25 8.76 2.50
CA PHE A 47 7.91 7.38 2.84
C PHE A 47 7.59 7.26 4.33
N HIS A 48 6.54 6.50 4.61
CA HIS A 48 6.14 6.09 5.95
C HIS A 48 6.10 4.56 5.99
N GLY A 49 7.06 3.98 6.71
CA GLY A 49 7.38 2.55 6.66
C GLY A 49 7.55 2.04 5.23
N ASN A 50 6.64 1.19 4.75
CA ASN A 50 6.76 0.55 3.43
C ASN A 50 6.01 1.25 2.28
N PHE A 51 5.29 2.35 2.54
CA PHE A 51 4.47 3.04 1.55
C PHE A 51 4.69 4.55 1.52
N THR A 52 4.24 5.18 0.45
CA THR A 52 4.09 6.64 0.36
C THR A 52 2.83 6.99 -0.41
N ILE A 53 2.41 8.23 -0.29
CA ILE A 53 1.26 8.80 -0.99
C ILE A 53 1.76 9.60 -2.18
N VAL A 54 1.11 9.39 -3.32
CA VAL A 54 1.36 10.11 -4.55
C VAL A 54 0.11 10.83 -4.98
N GLY A 55 0.24 11.95 -5.68
CA GLY A 55 -0.92 12.70 -6.15
C GLY A 55 -0.79 13.23 -7.56
N LYS A 56 -1.95 13.37 -8.19
CA LYS A 56 -2.15 13.90 -9.54
C LYS A 56 -3.58 14.42 -9.68
N ASN A 57 -3.79 15.58 -10.32
CA ASN A 57 -5.14 16.13 -10.58
C ASN A 57 -6.05 16.12 -9.33
N GLU A 58 -5.52 16.57 -8.19
CA GLU A 58 -6.23 16.61 -6.90
C GLU A 58 -6.65 15.26 -6.29
N CYS A 59 -6.26 14.16 -6.92
CA CYS A 59 -6.45 12.82 -6.40
C CYS A 59 -5.14 12.29 -5.84
N GLU A 60 -5.25 11.34 -4.91
CA GLU A 60 -4.15 10.65 -4.26
C GLU A 60 -4.26 9.14 -4.48
N GLY A 61 -3.10 8.50 -4.52
CA GLY A 61 -2.91 7.06 -4.57
C GLY A 61 -1.76 6.66 -3.64
N ILE A 62 -1.46 5.38 -3.61
CA ILE A 62 -0.49 4.79 -2.71
C ILE A 62 0.48 3.95 -3.52
N ILE A 63 1.78 4.12 -3.30
CA ILE A 63 2.83 3.28 -3.87
C ILE A 63 3.72 2.72 -2.77
N ASN A 64 4.40 1.61 -3.04
CA ASN A 64 5.44 1.11 -2.15
C ASN A 64 6.80 1.77 -2.42
N SER A 65 7.80 1.43 -1.62
CA SER A 65 9.20 1.86 -1.82
C SER A 65 9.84 1.40 -3.13
N LYS A 66 9.15 0.57 -3.92
CA LYS A 66 9.57 0.20 -5.27
C LYS A 66 8.80 0.97 -6.36
N GLY A 67 8.05 2.01 -6.00
CA GLY A 67 7.21 2.73 -6.95
C GLY A 67 6.10 1.89 -7.57
N ILE A 68 5.83 0.70 -7.02
CA ILE A 68 4.73 -0.17 -7.45
C ILE A 68 3.47 0.37 -6.81
N GLU A 69 2.43 0.52 -7.63
CA GLU A 69 1.11 0.93 -7.16
C GLU A 69 0.54 -0.08 -6.16
N ILE A 70 0.26 0.40 -4.95
CA ILE A 70 -0.50 -0.31 -3.92
C ILE A 70 -1.99 0.01 -4.10
N ALA A 71 -2.31 1.28 -4.35
CA ALA A 71 -3.66 1.75 -4.62
C ALA A 71 -3.66 2.87 -5.66
N PRO A 72 -4.61 2.86 -6.62
CA PRO A 72 -4.61 3.82 -7.72
C PRO A 72 -4.84 5.26 -7.25
N VAL A 73 -4.39 6.21 -8.06
CA VAL A 73 -4.63 7.64 -7.85
C VAL A 73 -6.08 7.99 -8.17
N LYS A 74 -6.96 7.79 -7.19
CA LYS A 74 -8.41 8.04 -7.31
C LYS A 74 -9.05 8.58 -6.04
N TYR A 75 -8.32 8.60 -4.93
CA TYR A 75 -8.86 9.00 -3.64
C TYR A 75 -8.76 10.51 -3.48
N PRO A 76 -9.71 11.16 -2.81
CA PRO A 76 -9.60 12.59 -2.51
C PRO A 76 -8.41 12.84 -1.59
N LYS A 77 -7.81 14.03 -1.72
CA LYS A 77 -6.68 14.51 -0.90
C LYS A 77 -6.85 14.28 0.60
N GLY A 78 -5.72 14.10 1.27
CA GLY A 78 -5.63 13.95 2.72
C GLY A 78 -5.48 12.50 3.17
N LEU A 79 -5.17 11.56 2.27
CA LEU A 79 -4.89 10.17 2.66
C LEU A 79 -3.80 10.09 3.74
N TRP A 80 -2.87 11.05 3.75
CA TRP A 80 -1.78 11.12 4.73
C TRP A 80 -2.28 11.22 6.17
N ASP A 81 -3.29 12.05 6.43
CA ASP A 81 -3.84 12.26 7.77
C ASP A 81 -4.45 10.98 8.34
N PHE A 82 -4.94 10.10 7.47
CA PHE A 82 -5.51 8.81 7.87
C PHE A 82 -4.44 7.71 7.96
N LEU A 83 -3.58 7.60 6.95
CA LEU A 83 -2.65 6.47 6.81
C LEU A 83 -1.36 6.62 7.63
N SER A 84 -0.94 7.85 7.97
CA SER A 84 0.25 8.11 8.83
C SER A 84 0.15 7.52 10.24
N ARG A 85 -1.02 6.97 10.60
CA ARG A 85 -1.22 6.24 11.85
C ARG A 85 -0.66 4.82 11.81
N TYR A 86 -0.38 4.26 10.63
CA TYR A 86 0.04 2.87 10.42
C TYR A 86 1.47 2.82 9.90
N ASP A 87 2.27 1.88 10.37
CA ASP A 87 3.66 1.74 9.93
C ASP A 87 3.73 1.12 8.53
N ASN A 88 2.93 0.09 8.25
CA ASN A 88 2.95 -0.60 6.95
C ASN A 88 1.55 -0.82 6.36
N ILE A 89 1.48 -0.85 5.04
CA ILE A 89 0.36 -1.44 4.28
C ILE A 89 0.83 -2.78 3.73
N ILE A 90 0.14 -3.85 4.12
CA ILE A 90 0.52 -5.22 3.75
C ILE A 90 -0.09 -5.60 2.40
N GLU A 91 -1.39 -5.36 2.25
CA GLU A 91 -2.15 -5.74 1.07
C GLU A 91 -3.35 -4.81 0.90
N VAL A 92 -3.78 -4.62 -0.35
CA VAL A 92 -4.97 -3.86 -0.72
C VAL A 92 -5.80 -4.65 -1.73
N ASP A 93 -7.09 -4.84 -1.43
CA ASP A 93 -8.08 -5.34 -2.37
C ASP A 93 -9.22 -4.32 -2.53
N GLY A 94 -9.24 -3.66 -3.70
CA GLY A 94 -10.15 -2.56 -3.96
C GLY A 94 -9.90 -1.35 -3.05
N ASN A 95 -10.83 -1.07 -2.14
CA ASN A 95 -10.72 0.02 -1.16
C ASN A 95 -10.35 -0.49 0.23
N ILE A 96 -10.13 -1.80 0.40
CA ILE A 96 -9.84 -2.42 1.69
C ILE A 96 -8.36 -2.72 1.79
N ALA A 97 -7.74 -2.35 2.92
CA ALA A 97 -6.33 -2.58 3.15
C ALA A 97 -6.07 -3.27 4.48
N ILE A 98 -5.10 -4.19 4.49
CA ILE A 98 -4.50 -4.70 5.71
C ILE A 98 -3.35 -3.78 6.09
N VAL A 99 -3.39 -3.27 7.31
CA VAL A 99 -2.39 -2.34 7.86
C VAL A 99 -1.73 -2.93 9.09
N GLU A 100 -0.50 -2.51 9.33
CA GLU A 100 0.30 -2.92 10.47
C GLU A 100 0.82 -1.71 11.24
N LYS A 101 0.86 -1.84 12.57
CA LYS A 101 1.62 -0.94 13.43
C LYS A 101 2.08 -1.70 14.66
N ASN A 102 3.37 -1.61 15.02
CA ASN A 102 3.94 -2.31 16.18
C ASN A 102 3.54 -3.80 16.27
N GLU A 103 3.69 -4.55 15.17
CA GLU A 103 3.34 -5.99 15.06
C GLU A 103 1.85 -6.32 15.32
N ARG A 104 0.98 -5.31 15.23
CA ARG A 104 -0.48 -5.45 15.33
C ARG A 104 -1.12 -5.08 14.02
N TYR A 105 -2.14 -5.84 13.66
CA TYR A 105 -2.79 -5.75 12.37
C TYR A 105 -4.19 -5.16 12.51
N GLY A 106 -4.61 -4.47 11.46
CA GLY A 106 -5.94 -3.91 11.30
C GLY A 106 -6.41 -4.05 9.86
N LEU A 107 -7.72 -3.88 9.67
CA LEU A 107 -8.36 -3.85 8.36
C LEU A 107 -9.05 -2.50 8.22
N ILE A 108 -8.73 -1.76 7.17
CA ILE A 108 -9.26 -0.41 6.95
C ILE A 108 -9.96 -0.29 5.61
N ASN A 109 -10.87 0.66 5.49
CA ASN A 109 -11.38 1.14 4.22
C ASN A 109 -10.68 2.47 3.87
N ILE A 110 -9.87 2.47 2.82
CA ILE A 110 -9.10 3.64 2.36
C ILE A 110 -10.03 4.76 1.90
N GLU A 111 -11.07 4.43 1.14
CA GLU A 111 -12.00 5.42 0.57
C GLU A 111 -12.81 6.12 1.65
N LYS A 112 -13.36 5.34 2.59
CA LYS A 112 -14.18 5.85 3.68
C LYS A 112 -13.36 6.41 4.84
N ARG A 113 -12.06 6.11 4.89
CA ARG A 113 -11.14 6.47 6.00
C ARG A 113 -11.63 5.89 7.33
N GLU A 114 -12.01 4.62 7.30
CA GLU A 114 -12.60 3.91 8.44
C GLU A 114 -11.78 2.67 8.81
N GLU A 115 -11.69 2.39 10.10
CA GLU A 115 -11.19 1.12 10.62
C GLU A 115 -12.34 0.10 10.65
N ILE A 116 -12.24 -0.98 9.86
CA ILE A 116 -13.18 -2.11 9.89
C ILE A 116 -12.82 -3.05 11.03
N ILE A 117 -11.52 -3.40 11.12
CA ILE A 117 -10.94 -4.09 12.26
C ILE A 117 -9.89 -3.13 12.84
N PRO A 118 -10.09 -2.65 14.07
CA PRO A 118 -9.17 -1.70 14.69
C PRO A 118 -7.81 -2.35 14.92
N LEU A 119 -6.79 -1.51 14.91
CA LEU A 119 -5.43 -1.93 15.15
C LEU A 119 -5.26 -2.40 16.60
N GLY A 120 -5.01 -3.70 16.79
CA GLY A 120 -4.96 -4.26 18.13
C GLY A 120 -4.66 -5.75 18.20
N ILE A 121 -4.77 -6.45 17.09
CA ILE A 121 -4.77 -7.90 17.06
C ILE A 121 -3.40 -8.41 16.62
N LYS A 122 -2.85 -9.40 17.34
CA LYS A 122 -1.60 -10.05 16.95
C LYS A 122 -1.83 -10.96 15.74
N GLY A 123 -0.80 -11.17 14.93
CA GLY A 123 -0.92 -11.80 13.60
C GLY A 123 -1.80 -13.06 13.52
N LYS A 124 -1.66 -14.00 14.47
CA LYS A 124 -2.47 -15.24 14.45
C LYS A 124 -3.97 -14.98 14.65
N GLU A 125 -4.32 -14.17 15.64
CA GLU A 125 -5.72 -13.85 15.97
C GLU A 125 -6.35 -12.97 14.87
N PHE A 126 -5.53 -12.15 14.18
CA PHE A 126 -6.00 -11.33 13.07
C PHE A 126 -6.43 -12.19 11.88
N LEU A 127 -5.63 -13.20 11.54
CA LEU A 127 -5.94 -14.16 10.48
C LEU A 127 -7.21 -14.97 10.78
N GLU A 128 -7.47 -15.26 12.05
CA GLU A 128 -8.72 -15.92 12.48
C GLU A 128 -9.92 -15.01 12.26
N LYS A 129 -9.86 -13.75 12.71
CA LYS A 129 -10.94 -12.78 12.48
C LYS A 129 -11.22 -12.53 11.01
N LEU A 130 -10.19 -12.42 10.17
CA LEU A 130 -10.37 -12.23 8.73
C LEU A 130 -11.20 -13.33 8.07
N ARG A 131 -11.14 -14.57 8.58
CA ARG A 131 -11.93 -15.70 8.06
C ARG A 131 -13.41 -15.62 8.43
N GLU A 132 -13.76 -14.85 9.45
CA GLU A 132 -15.15 -14.65 9.90
C GLU A 132 -15.87 -13.57 9.09
N PHE A 133 -15.15 -12.75 8.32
CA PHE A 133 -15.77 -11.75 7.43
C PHE A 133 -16.32 -12.45 6.17
N PRO A 134 -17.65 -12.39 5.94
CA PRO A 134 -18.26 -13.05 4.79
C PRO A 134 -17.79 -12.41 3.47
N ASN A 135 -17.59 -13.26 2.45
CA ASN A 135 -17.32 -12.87 1.05
C ASN A 135 -18.43 -12.00 0.45
#